data_AF-A0A084XUN3-F1
#
_entry.id   AF-A0A084XUN3-F1
#
_cell.length_a   1.000
_cell.length_b   1.000
_cell.length_c   1.000
_cell.angle_alpha   90.00
_cell.angle_beta   90.00
_cell.angle_gamma   90.00
#
_symmetry.space_group_name_H-M   'P 1'
#
loop_
_entity.id
_entity.type
_entity.pdbx_description
1 polymer ?
#
loop_
_entity_poly.entity_id
_entity_poly.type
_entity_poly.pdbx_seq_one_letter_code
_entity_poly.pdbx_strand_id
1 'polypeptide(L)'
;MPRLSVDQWAAARTRWEADPALTFGALAGSLGVSHAAVGQRARKDGWQRTPDLRSIADRAQLKADVRERAKLSPHLSDESTKTATRELAEDIRADVIERHRADWAEHRTCFKIGDIAADFETGKSAKISAEMLAIRQKGERAAYGLDDGATSQAPAEPEWAVLIGQRVSVQA
;
A
#
# COMPACT_ATOMS: atom_id res chain seq x y z
N MET A 1 38.92 -8.25 22.08
CA MET A 1 37.79 -7.44 21.57
C MET A 1 37.49 -6.36 22.60
N PRO A 2 37.51 -5.07 22.24
CA PRO A 2 37.09 -3.99 23.13
C PRO A 2 35.67 -4.26 23.63
N ARG A 3 35.45 -4.20 24.95
CA ARG A 3 34.11 -4.32 25.52
C ARG A 3 33.46 -2.94 25.47
N LEU A 4 32.49 -2.78 24.59
CA LEU A 4 31.66 -1.57 24.54
C LEU A 4 30.91 -1.40 25.87
N SER A 5 30.77 -0.15 26.32
CA SER A 5 29.97 0.20 27.50
C SER A 5 28.47 0.04 27.24
N VAL A 6 27.69 0.04 28.33
CA VAL A 6 26.22 0.02 28.25
C VAL A 6 25.71 1.23 27.46
N ASP A 7 26.28 2.40 27.67
CA ASP A 7 25.88 3.64 27.00
C ASP A 7 26.19 3.62 25.50
N GLN A 8 27.31 3.01 25.09
CA GLN A 8 27.65 2.83 23.68
C GLN A 8 26.65 1.93 22.97
N TRP A 9 26.20 0.85 23.63
CA TRP A 9 25.15 0.00 23.09
C TRP A 9 23.79 0.70 23.03
N ALA A 10 23.44 1.51 24.03
CA ALA A 10 22.22 2.31 24.01
C ALA A 10 22.22 3.34 22.88
N ALA A 11 23.33 4.06 22.68
CA ALA A 11 23.48 5.00 21.57
C ALA A 11 23.42 4.31 20.19
N ALA A 12 24.04 3.13 20.07
CA ALA A 12 23.98 2.31 18.87
C ALA A 12 22.56 1.85 18.54
N ARG A 13 21.79 1.45 19.56
CA ARG A 13 20.37 1.12 19.44
C ARG A 13 19.60 2.32 18.90
N THR A 14 19.66 3.46 19.59
CA THR A 14 18.92 4.66 19.18
C THR A 14 19.21 5.05 17.74
N ARG A 15 20.49 5.01 17.33
CA ARG A 15 20.90 5.34 15.97
C ARG A 15 20.35 4.35 14.94
N TRP A 16 20.38 3.06 15.23
CA TRP A 16 19.86 2.02 14.33
C TRP A 16 18.33 1.99 14.25
N GLU A 17 17.65 2.25 15.36
CA GLU A 17 16.19 2.30 15.41
C GLU A 17 15.64 3.54 14.68
N ALA A 18 16.41 4.65 14.64
CA ALA A 18 16.02 5.90 13.98
C ALA A 18 16.32 5.95 12.47
N ASP A 19 17.28 5.18 11.96
CA ASP A 19 17.73 5.24 10.56
C ASP A 19 17.42 3.94 9.79
N PRO A 20 16.41 3.95 8.90
CA PRO A 20 16.06 2.80 8.06
C PRO A 20 17.14 2.36 7.07
N ALA A 21 18.08 3.23 6.71
CA ALA A 21 19.19 2.90 5.80
C ALA A 21 20.40 2.33 6.54
N LEU A 22 20.51 2.53 7.86
CA LEU A 22 21.67 2.11 8.63
C LEU A 22 21.72 0.60 8.82
N THR A 23 22.67 -0.06 8.16
CA THR A 23 22.87 -1.51 8.28
C THR A 23 23.64 -1.86 9.56
N PHE A 24 23.48 -3.11 10.03
CA PHE A 24 24.33 -3.62 11.12
C PHE A 24 25.82 -3.63 10.75
N GLY A 25 26.18 -3.71 9.46
CA GLY A 25 27.57 -3.65 9.01
C GLY A 25 28.17 -2.26 9.18
N ALA A 26 27.44 -1.22 8.78
CA ALA A 26 27.83 0.17 8.99
C ALA A 26 27.89 0.51 10.49
N LEU A 27 26.91 0.03 11.28
CA LEU A 27 26.90 0.21 12.73
C LEU A 27 28.09 -0.49 13.41
N ALA A 28 28.38 -1.73 13.02
CA ALA A 28 29.53 -2.49 13.50
C ALA A 28 30.86 -1.79 13.19
N GLY A 29 31.01 -1.27 11.96
CA GLY A 29 32.17 -0.47 11.56
C GLY A 29 32.34 0.79 12.41
N SER A 30 31.24 1.50 12.73
CA SER A 30 31.28 2.70 13.59
C SER A 30 31.66 2.42 15.04
N LEU A 31 31.40 1.20 15.51
CA LEU A 31 31.62 0.77 16.90
C LEU A 31 32.91 -0.04 17.08
N GLY A 32 33.61 -0.38 15.99
CA GLY A 32 34.80 -1.23 16.02
C GLY A 32 34.52 -2.67 16.50
N VAL A 33 33.30 -3.18 16.30
CA VAL A 33 32.89 -4.55 16.67
C VAL A 33 32.50 -5.34 15.42
N SER A 34 32.30 -6.65 15.56
CA SER A 34 31.85 -7.49 14.45
C SER A 34 30.35 -7.33 14.19
N HIS A 35 29.95 -7.51 12.93
CA HIS A 35 28.53 -7.58 12.53
C HIS A 35 27.74 -8.59 13.37
N ALA A 36 28.33 -9.75 13.64
CA ALA A 36 27.73 -10.79 14.47
C ALA A 36 27.48 -10.32 15.92
N ALA A 37 28.40 -9.55 16.51
CA ALA A 37 28.23 -9.02 17.87
C ALA A 37 27.04 -8.06 17.96
N VAL A 38 26.87 -7.18 16.96
CA VAL A 38 25.72 -6.29 16.86
C VAL A 38 24.42 -7.08 16.70
N GLY A 39 24.39 -8.07 15.80
CA GLY A 39 23.19 -8.89 15.59
C GLY A 39 22.77 -9.72 16.82
N GLN A 40 23.75 -10.29 17.53
CA GLN A 40 23.48 -11.00 18.80
C GLN A 40 22.96 -10.04 19.87
N ARG A 41 23.54 -8.84 19.96
CA ARG A 41 23.09 -7.82 20.90
C ARG A 41 21.68 -7.32 20.59
N ALA A 42 21.40 -7.01 19.33
CA ALA A 42 20.09 -6.54 18.88
C ALA A 42 18.99 -7.57 19.18
N ARG A 43 19.26 -8.87 19.00
CA ARG A 43 18.33 -9.96 19.37
C ARG A 43 18.14 -10.05 20.88
N LYS A 44 19.23 -10.00 21.66
CA LYS A 44 19.19 -10.08 23.12
C LYS A 44 18.40 -8.92 23.74
N ASP A 45 18.58 -7.71 23.22
CA ASP A 45 18.01 -6.48 23.76
C ASP A 45 16.70 -6.06 23.05
N GLY A 46 16.22 -6.86 22.10
CA GLY A 46 14.95 -6.65 21.39
C GLY A 46 14.89 -5.34 20.62
N TRP A 47 15.92 -5.02 19.85
CA TRP A 47 15.95 -3.79 19.05
C TRP A 47 14.85 -3.80 17.99
N GLN A 48 14.13 -2.70 17.86
CA GLN A 48 13.04 -2.56 16.91
C GLN A 48 13.25 -1.29 16.08
N ARG A 49 13.32 -1.44 14.76
CA ARG A 49 13.35 -0.28 13.87
C ARG A 49 12.05 0.49 13.97
N THR A 50 12.16 1.82 13.90
CA THR A 50 10.99 2.68 13.68
C THR A 50 10.31 2.16 12.41
N PRO A 51 9.00 1.82 12.49
CA PRO A 51 8.30 1.32 11.33
C PRO A 51 8.36 2.34 10.20
N ASP A 52 8.72 1.89 8.99
CA ASP A 52 8.49 2.66 7.78
C ASP A 52 6.99 3.04 7.69
N LEU A 53 6.69 4.20 7.09
CA LEU A 53 5.33 4.74 7.01
C LEU A 53 4.34 3.72 6.42
N ARG A 54 4.77 2.92 5.44
CA ARG A 54 3.98 1.82 4.87
C ARG A 54 3.58 0.80 5.93
N SER A 55 4.52 0.39 6.77
CA SER A 55 4.26 -0.54 7.86
C SER A 55 3.43 0.06 9.01
N ILE A 56 3.33 1.39 9.10
CA ILE A 56 2.39 2.06 10.01
C ILE A 56 0.98 2.01 9.42
N ALA A 57 0.83 2.29 8.11
CA ALA A 57 -0.45 2.21 7.42
C ALA A 57 -1.03 0.79 7.45
N ASP A 58 -0.22 -0.24 7.14
CA ASP A 58 -0.64 -1.65 7.21
C ASP A 58 -1.13 -2.04 8.62
N ARG A 59 -0.44 -1.58 9.66
CA ARG A 59 -0.86 -1.81 11.06
C ARG A 59 -2.13 -1.05 11.41
N ALA A 60 -2.31 0.16 10.90
CA ALA A 60 -3.52 0.94 11.11
C ALA A 60 -4.73 0.27 10.46
N GLN A 61 -4.57 -0.26 9.24
CA GLN A 61 -5.56 -1.07 8.54
C GLN A 61 -5.95 -2.31 9.36
N LEU A 62 -4.97 -3.12 9.76
CA LEU A 62 -5.22 -4.30 10.59
C LEU A 62 -5.92 -3.94 11.89
N LYS A 63 -5.55 -2.82 12.53
CA LYS A 63 -6.20 -2.36 13.76
C LYS A 63 -7.65 -1.92 13.53
N ALA A 64 -7.96 -1.34 12.37
CA ALA A 64 -9.34 -1.02 11.99
C ALA A 64 -10.15 -2.31 11.78
N ASP A 65 -9.61 -3.27 11.02
CA ASP A 65 -10.27 -4.56 10.75
C ASP A 65 -10.56 -5.35 12.04
N VAL A 66 -9.59 -5.38 12.96
CA VAL A 66 -9.76 -5.98 14.30
C VAL A 66 -10.89 -5.32 15.09
N ARG A 67 -11.04 -3.99 14.98
CA ARG A 67 -12.11 -3.25 15.67
C ARG A 67 -13.47 -3.56 15.08
N GLU A 68 -13.58 -3.65 13.75
CA GLU A 68 -14.84 -4.04 13.10
C GLU A 68 -15.24 -5.47 13.49
N ARG A 69 -14.30 -6.41 13.48
CA ARG A 69 -14.56 -7.78 13.96
C ARG A 69 -15.00 -7.79 15.42
N ALA A 70 -14.33 -7.03 16.29
CA ALA A 70 -14.67 -6.98 17.71
C ALA A 70 -16.11 -6.50 17.97
N LYS A 71 -16.70 -5.68 17.09
CA LYS A 71 -18.12 -5.30 17.17
C LYS A 71 -19.06 -6.46 16.85
N LEU A 72 -18.64 -7.36 15.96
CA LEU A 72 -19.46 -8.47 15.46
C LEU A 72 -19.34 -9.75 16.31
N SER A 73 -18.17 -10.03 16.89
CA SER A 73 -17.93 -11.28 17.63
C SER A 73 -16.79 -11.15 18.67
N PRO A 74 -17.13 -11.00 19.97
CA PRO A 74 -16.14 -10.76 21.03
C PRO A 74 -15.53 -12.03 21.68
N HIS A 75 -15.97 -13.25 21.34
CA HIS A 75 -15.65 -14.47 22.12
C HIS A 75 -14.94 -15.59 21.34
N LEU A 76 -14.04 -15.26 20.41
CA LEU A 76 -13.29 -16.25 19.65
C LEU A 76 -11.92 -16.56 20.28
N SER A 77 -11.39 -17.78 20.03
CA SER A 77 -10.02 -18.16 20.39
C SER A 77 -9.00 -17.40 19.54
N ASP A 78 -7.74 -17.26 19.97
CA ASP A 78 -6.74 -16.44 19.26
C ASP A 78 -6.55 -16.81 17.77
N GLU A 79 -6.54 -18.09 17.42
CA GLU A 79 -6.34 -18.52 16.04
C GLU A 79 -7.60 -18.36 15.19
N SER A 80 -8.78 -18.71 15.75
CA SER A 80 -10.06 -18.43 15.08
C SER A 80 -10.32 -16.93 14.92
N THR A 81 -9.81 -16.12 15.84
CA THR A 81 -9.89 -14.65 15.80
C THR A 81 -9.10 -14.09 14.62
N LYS A 82 -7.88 -14.57 14.36
CA LYS A 82 -7.07 -14.10 13.21
C LYS A 82 -7.75 -14.43 11.88
N THR A 83 -8.20 -15.67 11.71
CA THR A 83 -8.90 -16.10 10.48
C THR A 83 -10.17 -15.28 10.26
N ALA A 84 -11.02 -15.14 11.29
CA ALA A 84 -12.24 -14.33 11.20
C ALA A 84 -11.96 -12.84 10.95
N THR A 85 -10.86 -12.30 11.48
CA THR A 85 -10.45 -10.91 11.16
C THR A 85 -10.10 -10.76 9.69
N ARG A 86 -9.36 -11.73 9.16
CA ARG A 86 -8.93 -11.72 7.76
C ARG A 86 -10.12 -11.88 6.82
N GLU A 87 -11.01 -12.82 7.08
CA GLU A 87 -12.22 -13.02 6.26
C GLU A 87 -13.09 -11.76 6.26
N LEU A 88 -13.36 -11.18 7.43
CA LEU A 88 -14.10 -9.92 7.51
C LEU A 88 -13.40 -8.77 6.76
N ALA A 89 -12.08 -8.68 6.88
CA ALA A 89 -11.27 -7.69 6.18
C ALA A 89 -11.37 -7.87 4.65
N GLU A 90 -11.41 -9.10 4.16
CA GLU A 90 -11.62 -9.44 2.75
C GLU A 90 -13.04 -9.08 2.29
N ASP A 91 -14.06 -9.43 3.08
CA ASP A 91 -15.47 -9.13 2.80
C ASP A 91 -15.73 -7.62 2.72
N ILE A 92 -15.26 -6.84 3.69
CA ILE A 92 -15.42 -5.37 3.69
C ILE A 92 -14.81 -4.76 2.41
N ARG A 93 -13.66 -5.26 1.98
CA ARG A 93 -12.98 -4.79 0.77
C ARG A 93 -13.72 -5.24 -0.49
N ALA A 94 -14.27 -6.44 -0.50
CA ALA A 94 -15.11 -6.95 -1.58
C ALA A 94 -16.38 -6.09 -1.74
N ASP A 95 -17.05 -5.74 -0.65
CA ASP A 95 -18.25 -4.88 -0.65
C ASP A 95 -17.98 -3.49 -1.26
N VAL A 96 -16.81 -2.91 -0.96
CA VAL A 96 -16.39 -1.63 -1.57
C VAL A 96 -16.27 -1.78 -3.08
N ILE A 97 -15.62 -2.85 -3.56
CA ILE A 97 -15.44 -3.11 -4.99
C ILE A 97 -16.79 -3.37 -5.68
N GLU A 98 -17.67 -4.14 -5.05
CA GLU A 98 -19.01 -4.44 -5.58
C GLU A 98 -19.84 -3.16 -5.70
N ARG A 99 -19.86 -2.32 -4.67
CA ARG A 99 -20.53 -1.01 -4.71
C ARG A 99 -19.99 -0.16 -5.84
N HIS A 100 -18.68 -0.08 -6.02
CA HIS A 100 -18.09 0.74 -7.09
C HIS A 100 -18.53 0.25 -8.47
N ARG A 101 -18.60 -1.07 -8.68
CA ARG A 101 -19.11 -1.66 -9.93
C ARG A 101 -20.58 -1.31 -10.16
N ALA A 102 -21.39 -1.39 -9.10
CA ALA A 102 -22.80 -1.04 -9.14
C ALA A 102 -23.01 0.44 -9.48
N ASP A 103 -22.27 1.35 -8.83
CA ASP A 103 -22.36 2.80 -9.08
C ASP A 103 -22.08 3.13 -10.56
N TRP A 104 -21.07 2.48 -11.17
CA TRP A 104 -20.76 2.67 -12.59
C TRP A 104 -21.81 2.06 -13.52
N ALA A 105 -22.43 0.95 -13.12
CA ALA A 105 -23.53 0.37 -13.87
C ALA A 105 -24.78 1.27 -13.83
N GLU A 106 -25.05 1.86 -12.67
CA GLU A 106 -26.11 2.86 -12.49
C GLU A 106 -25.82 4.12 -13.30
N HIS A 107 -24.59 4.64 -13.28
CA HIS A 107 -24.20 5.80 -14.10
C HIS A 107 -24.48 5.58 -15.59
N ARG A 108 -24.11 4.41 -16.14
CA ARG A 108 -24.45 4.01 -17.53
C ARG A 108 -25.94 3.79 -17.77
N THR A 109 -26.71 3.57 -16.71
CA THR A 109 -28.17 3.47 -16.79
C THR A 109 -28.80 4.84 -16.86
N CYS A 110 -28.35 5.78 -16.03
CA CYS A 110 -28.84 7.15 -15.97
C CYS A 110 -28.39 8.00 -17.17
N PHE A 111 -27.19 7.77 -17.70
CA PHE A 111 -26.63 8.55 -18.81
C PHE A 111 -26.36 7.65 -20.01
N LYS A 112 -27.37 7.49 -20.89
CA LYS A 112 -27.21 6.73 -22.13
C LYS A 112 -26.39 7.52 -23.14
N ILE A 113 -25.58 6.81 -23.93
CA ILE A 113 -24.69 7.42 -24.94
C ILE A 113 -25.50 8.22 -25.96
N GLY A 114 -26.69 7.73 -26.36
CA GLY A 114 -27.57 8.45 -27.28
C GLY A 114 -28.01 9.81 -26.74
N ASP A 115 -28.43 9.85 -25.46
CA ASP A 115 -28.90 11.07 -24.81
C ASP A 115 -27.77 12.08 -24.61
N ILE A 116 -26.58 11.60 -24.23
CA ILE A 116 -25.36 12.42 -24.12
C ILE A 116 -24.98 13.04 -25.48
N ALA A 117 -25.12 12.28 -26.57
CA ALA A 117 -24.78 12.76 -27.91
C ALA A 117 -25.82 13.76 -28.45
N ALA A 118 -27.09 13.60 -28.04
CA ALA A 118 -28.18 14.45 -28.47
C ALA A 118 -28.26 15.77 -27.70
N ASP A 119 -27.85 15.79 -26.42
CA ASP A 119 -27.93 16.99 -25.57
C ASP A 119 -26.62 17.26 -24.82
N PHE A 120 -26.06 18.45 -25.07
CA PHE A 120 -24.81 18.89 -24.47
C PHE A 120 -24.91 19.08 -22.95
N GLU A 121 -26.03 19.58 -22.43
CA GLU A 121 -26.19 19.78 -20.98
C GLU A 121 -26.36 18.45 -20.24
N THR A 122 -27.02 17.47 -20.86
CA THR A 122 -27.00 16.06 -20.42
C THR A 122 -25.58 15.51 -20.40
N GLY A 123 -24.78 15.78 -21.44
CA GLY A 123 -23.37 15.38 -21.48
C GLY A 123 -22.52 15.98 -20.36
N LYS A 124 -22.72 17.26 -20.02
CA LYS A 124 -22.04 17.90 -18.88
C LYS A 124 -22.47 17.29 -17.55
N SER A 125 -23.76 17.04 -17.39
CA SER A 125 -24.32 16.40 -16.19
C SER A 125 -23.73 15.00 -16.00
N ALA A 126 -23.64 14.21 -17.08
CA ALA A 126 -23.01 12.89 -17.09
C ALA A 126 -21.54 12.96 -16.66
N LYS A 127 -20.78 13.91 -17.20
CA LYS A 127 -19.37 14.12 -16.86
C LYS A 127 -19.18 14.49 -15.38
N ILE A 128 -19.90 15.49 -14.89
CA ILE A 128 -19.80 15.94 -13.49
C ILE A 128 -20.16 14.79 -12.55
N SER A 129 -21.21 14.03 -12.86
CA SER A 129 -21.59 12.84 -12.09
C SER A 129 -20.49 11.77 -12.07
N ALA A 130 -19.85 11.50 -13.21
CA ALA A 130 -18.74 10.54 -13.29
C ALA A 130 -17.52 11.00 -12.50
N GLU A 131 -17.19 12.29 -12.54
CA GLU A 131 -16.06 12.86 -11.79
C GLU A 131 -16.31 12.81 -10.28
N MET A 132 -17.52 13.18 -9.82
CA MET A 132 -17.89 13.05 -8.40
C MET A 132 -17.79 11.60 -7.93
N LEU A 133 -18.23 10.65 -8.74
CA LEU A 133 -18.13 9.23 -8.44
C LEU A 133 -16.66 8.79 -8.33
N ALA A 134 -15.83 9.15 -9.31
CA ALA A 134 -14.41 8.83 -9.31
C ALA A 134 -13.67 9.39 -8.09
N ILE A 135 -13.96 10.63 -7.67
CA ILE A 135 -13.36 11.26 -6.49
C ILE A 135 -13.74 10.50 -5.22
N ARG A 136 -15.03 10.15 -5.06
CA ARG A 136 -15.50 9.36 -3.92
C ARG A 136 -14.80 8.01 -3.86
N GLN A 137 -14.79 7.28 -4.97
CA GLN A 137 -14.19 5.96 -5.04
C GLN A 137 -12.68 6.00 -4.80
N LYS A 138 -11.97 7.03 -5.28
CA LYS A 138 -10.55 7.24 -4.96
C LYS A 138 -10.33 7.40 -3.45
N GLY A 139 -11.17 8.18 -2.77
CA GLY A 139 -11.10 8.33 -1.31
C GLY A 139 -11.34 7.00 -0.57
N GLU A 140 -12.35 6.24 -0.99
CA GLU A 140 -12.66 4.94 -0.40
C GLU A 140 -11.53 3.92 -0.64
N ARG A 141 -11.01 3.82 -1.87
CA ARG A 141 -9.90 2.91 -2.20
C ARG A 141 -8.66 3.19 -1.36
N ALA A 142 -8.30 4.46 -1.19
CA ALA A 142 -7.19 4.87 -0.33
C ALA A 142 -7.46 4.52 1.15
N ALA A 143 -8.69 4.72 1.63
CA ALA A 143 -9.06 4.43 3.00
C ALA A 143 -9.01 2.92 3.33
N TYR A 144 -9.24 2.04 2.36
CA TYR A 144 -9.24 0.58 2.53
C TYR A 144 -7.97 -0.12 2.01
N GLY A 145 -6.95 0.64 1.58
CA GLY A 145 -5.68 0.10 1.09
C GLY A 145 -5.79 -0.66 -0.24
N LEU A 146 -6.79 -0.35 -1.06
CA LEU A 146 -7.03 -1.02 -2.36
C LEU A 146 -6.07 -0.57 -3.47
N ASP A 147 -5.22 0.43 -3.20
CA ASP A 147 -4.26 1.00 -4.15
C ASP A 147 -2.81 0.52 -3.91
N ASP A 148 -2.51 -0.13 -2.79
CA ASP A 148 -1.14 -0.45 -2.34
C ASP A 148 -0.45 -1.61 -3.10
N GLY A 149 -1.14 -2.20 -4.09
CA GLY A 149 -0.61 -3.21 -5.01
C GLY A 149 -0.37 -2.71 -6.44
N ALA A 150 -0.73 -1.46 -6.76
CA ALA A 150 -0.70 -0.94 -8.14
C ALA A 150 0.65 -0.33 -8.55
N THR A 151 1.75 -0.74 -7.93
CA THR A 151 3.10 -0.36 -8.39
C THR A 151 3.86 -1.60 -8.82
N SER A 152 4.32 -1.58 -10.08
CA SER A 152 5.25 -2.50 -10.74
C SER A 152 4.66 -3.71 -11.48
N GLN A 153 3.95 -3.45 -12.58
CA GLN A 153 4.55 -3.58 -13.92
C GLN A 153 3.60 -2.91 -14.92
N ALA A 154 3.95 -1.72 -15.41
CA ALA A 154 3.42 -1.33 -16.71
C ALA A 154 3.85 -2.43 -17.69
N PRO A 155 2.95 -2.99 -18.53
CA PRO A 155 3.42 -3.84 -19.61
C PRO A 155 4.47 -3.05 -20.38
N ALA A 156 5.62 -3.68 -20.66
CA ALA A 156 6.63 -3.09 -21.54
C ALA A 156 5.91 -2.54 -22.78
N GLU A 157 6.27 -1.32 -23.20
CA GLU A 157 5.61 -0.71 -24.35
C GLU A 157 5.53 -1.71 -25.50
N PRO A 158 4.35 -1.86 -26.15
CA PRO A 158 4.22 -2.79 -27.24
C PRO A 158 5.23 -2.44 -28.34
N GLU A 159 5.94 -3.45 -28.86
CA GLU A 159 7.08 -3.35 -29.81
C GLU A 159 6.85 -2.43 -31.02
N TRP A 160 5.60 -2.09 -31.36
CA TRP A 160 5.29 -1.19 -32.48
C TRP A 160 5.79 0.25 -32.25
N ALA A 161 6.02 0.68 -31.01
CA ALA A 161 6.58 2.01 -30.72
C ALA A 161 8.04 2.16 -31.21
N VAL A 162 8.78 1.06 -31.36
CA VAL A 162 10.17 1.06 -31.88
C VAL A 162 10.20 1.22 -33.41
N LEU A 163 9.13 0.88 -34.12
CA LEU A 163 9.09 0.88 -35.59
C LEU A 163 8.89 2.26 -36.23
N ILE A 164 8.47 3.29 -35.47
CA ILE A 164 8.23 4.64 -36.02
C ILE A 164 9.54 5.43 -36.18
N GLY A 165 10.64 4.95 -35.58
CA GLY A 165 11.95 5.63 -35.59
C GLY A 165 12.93 5.23 -36.70
N GLN A 166 12.68 4.15 -37.45
CA GLN A 166 13.59 3.75 -38.54
C GLN A 166 13.23 4.49 -39.83
N ARG A 167 13.95 5.59 -40.08
CA ARG A 167 14.03 6.25 -41.39
C ARG A 167 14.34 5.19 -42.47
N VAL A 168 13.37 4.93 -43.34
CA VAL A 168 13.60 4.24 -44.61
C VAL A 168 14.44 5.16 -45.48
N SER A 169 15.74 4.89 -45.57
CA SER A 169 16.60 5.47 -46.60
C SER A 169 16.19 4.88 -47.95
N VAL A 170 15.48 5.67 -48.74
CA VAL A 170 15.24 5.39 -50.16
C VAL A 170 16.51 5.77 -50.92
N GLN A 171 17.24 4.78 -51.45
CA GLN A 171 18.22 5.01 -52.51
C GLN A 171 17.52 4.89 -53.87
N ALA A 172 17.81 5.86 -54.73
CA ALA A 172 17.33 6.00 -56.10
C ALA A 172 17.96 4.97 -57.05
#